data_AF-A0A656HK06-F1
#
_entry.id   AF-A0A656HK06-F1
#
_cell.length_a   1.000
_cell.length_b   1.000
_cell.length_c   1.000
_cell.angle_alpha   90.00
_cell.angle_beta   90.00
_cell.angle_gamma   90.00
#
_symmetry.space_group_name_H-M   'P 1'
#
loop_
_entity.id
_entity.type
_entity.pdbx_description
1 polymer ?
#
loop_
_entity_poly.entity_id
_entity_poly.type
_entity_poly.pdbx_seq_one_letter_code
_entity_poly.pdbx_strand_id
1 'polypeptide(L)'
;MLGYIDWIIILIALMAALGAVLLLLPQTTSKETQQLRVVRLQAENDRKRVAEVLEMTQHGVKDAEALLEKLKAQVEHSNRTYEASQARAEQAERIIERVTTAEGEIRDISSQLGERLQHLQGYWDEQLGDSVESVKRIRSKLHEGLTQVDDSLNRLREQETMAQSFTRKLIEHQHAQALSQQENARLSAEVHSRLEEMLKESSHLLEQMNIYQTDADTIFQKFSADMEGLESQASEHFSTLFQATDLARHELNSGLEESRTHVETMRRREEQSNDLSRRISQHFEQIDHIRVDRIAKTLDLTEQMSTDLHKGMENARDLLSSLEVAVQNVTASLDSRQPQEEVTEDAPELLDDVGNLVNLIHEQQAASNADSTAEDEAAEPQGIEASNLADLGSLKPVKAEEEPTPHNLLTLRAYR
;
A
#
# COMPACT_ATOMS: atom_id res chain seq x y z
N MET A 1 28.02 -158.69 88.74
CA MET A 1 27.79 -158.74 90.21
C MET A 1 26.47 -159.44 90.43
N LEU A 2 26.35 -160.28 91.49
CA LEU A 2 25.33 -161.34 91.60
C LEU A 2 23.91 -160.87 91.21
N GLY A 3 23.25 -161.67 90.38
CA GLY A 3 21.91 -161.37 89.88
C GLY A 3 20.83 -161.80 90.86
N TYR A 4 19.65 -161.18 90.77
CA TYR A 4 18.46 -161.52 91.58
C TYR A 4 18.06 -163.01 91.44
N ILE A 5 18.45 -163.65 90.34
CA ILE A 5 18.24 -165.08 90.04
C ILE A 5 19.06 -165.98 90.99
N ASP A 6 20.31 -165.65 91.32
CA ASP A 6 21.13 -166.43 92.27
C ASP A 6 20.48 -166.45 93.67
N TRP A 7 19.92 -165.31 94.08
CA TRP A 7 19.25 -165.16 95.37
C TRP A 7 18.00 -166.04 95.47
N ILE A 8 17.22 -166.15 94.39
CA ILE A 8 16.07 -167.06 94.30
C ILE A 8 16.51 -168.53 94.35
N ILE A 9 17.59 -168.90 93.65
CA ILE A 9 18.12 -170.27 93.65
C ILE A 9 18.57 -170.69 95.06
N ILE A 10 19.28 -169.81 95.79
CA ILE A 10 19.69 -170.05 97.19
C ILE A 10 18.47 -170.25 98.10
N LEU A 11 17.42 -169.44 97.94
CA LEU A 11 16.21 -169.51 98.76
C LEU A 11 15.42 -170.82 98.52
N ILE A 12 15.35 -171.29 97.28
CA ILE A 12 14.75 -172.59 96.92
C ILE A 12 15.56 -173.76 97.51
N ALA A 13 16.90 -173.70 97.46
CA ALA A 13 17.76 -174.73 98.03
C ALA A 13 17.61 -174.85 99.56
N LEU A 14 17.44 -173.72 100.26
CA LEU A 14 17.27 -173.68 101.72
C LEU A 14 15.92 -174.30 102.15
N MET A 15 14.84 -174.04 101.40
CA MET A 15 13.54 -174.72 101.60
C MET A 15 13.63 -176.24 101.39
N ALA A 16 14.36 -176.69 100.36
CA ALA A 16 14.55 -178.12 100.11
C ALA A 16 15.34 -178.82 101.24
N ALA A 17 16.36 -178.15 101.78
CA ALA A 17 17.14 -178.67 102.92
C ALA A 17 16.29 -178.84 104.19
N LEU A 18 15.41 -177.88 104.50
CA LEU A 18 14.48 -177.98 105.64
C LEU A 18 13.46 -179.11 105.48
N GLY A 19 12.97 -179.35 104.25
CA GLY A 19 12.07 -180.47 103.96
C GLY A 19 12.73 -181.85 104.17
N ALA A 20 14.02 -181.99 103.85
CA ALA A 20 14.75 -183.26 103.99
C ALA A 20 14.96 -183.68 105.46
N VAL A 21 15.16 -182.73 106.37
CA VAL A 21 15.38 -182.99 107.81
C VAL A 21 14.14 -183.58 108.49
N LEU A 22 12.94 -183.31 107.96
CA LEU A 22 11.66 -183.76 108.53
C LEU A 22 11.32 -185.24 108.23
N LEU A 23 12.14 -185.95 107.44
CA LEU A 23 11.88 -187.32 106.99
C LEU A 23 12.71 -188.42 107.69
N LEU A 24 13.52 -188.08 108.70
CA LEU A 24 14.47 -189.02 109.33
C LEU A 24 14.46 -188.98 110.89
N LEU A 25 13.47 -189.62 111.52
CA LEU A 25 13.63 -190.73 112.48
C LEU A 25 12.24 -191.25 112.97
N PRO A 26 12.11 -192.50 113.50
CA PRO A 26 10.80 -193.16 113.69
C PRO A 26 10.40 -193.51 115.14
N GLN A 27 9.16 -194.01 115.30
CA GLN A 27 8.56 -194.71 116.47
C GLN A 27 8.24 -193.84 117.72
N THR A 28 7.08 -193.92 118.41
CA THR A 28 5.73 -194.52 118.19
C THR A 28 4.69 -193.57 118.87
N THR A 29 3.37 -193.55 118.60
CA THR A 29 2.34 -194.60 118.83
C THR A 29 1.01 -194.27 118.11
N SER A 30 0.15 -195.28 117.93
CA SER A 30 -1.00 -195.28 117.02
C SER A 30 -2.26 -194.50 117.47
N LYS A 31 -2.52 -193.30 116.90
CA LYS A 31 -3.85 -192.65 116.89
C LYS A 31 -4.23 -191.87 115.60
N GLU A 32 -3.41 -191.87 114.55
CA GLU A 32 -3.50 -190.87 113.45
C GLU A 32 -4.55 -191.10 112.33
N THR A 33 -5.31 -192.20 112.35
CA THR A 33 -6.15 -192.63 111.20
C THR A 33 -7.29 -191.69 110.81
N GLN A 34 -7.60 -190.66 111.61
CA GLN A 34 -8.62 -189.65 111.29
C GLN A 34 -8.06 -188.33 110.72
N GLN A 35 -6.82 -187.95 111.03
CA GLN A 35 -6.28 -186.63 110.62
C GLN A 35 -5.86 -186.60 109.13
N LEU A 36 -5.32 -187.71 108.61
CA LEU A 36 -4.89 -187.85 107.22
C LEU A 36 -5.97 -187.56 106.17
N ARG A 37 -7.26 -187.73 106.49
CA ARG A 37 -8.37 -187.43 105.56
C ARG A 37 -8.65 -185.93 105.45
N VAL A 38 -8.38 -185.14 106.49
CA VAL A 38 -8.59 -183.68 106.48
C VAL A 38 -7.51 -183.00 105.62
N VAL A 39 -6.25 -183.34 105.83
CA VAL A 39 -5.10 -182.76 105.10
C VAL A 39 -5.24 -182.91 103.59
N ARG A 40 -5.70 -184.08 103.12
CA ARG A 40 -5.88 -184.35 101.68
C ARG A 40 -6.95 -183.46 101.02
N LEU A 41 -8.04 -183.18 101.73
CA LEU A 41 -9.14 -182.35 101.21
C LEU A 41 -8.74 -180.86 101.18
N GLN A 42 -7.91 -180.44 102.13
CA GLN A 42 -7.35 -179.08 102.16
C GLN A 42 -6.40 -178.83 100.98
N ALA A 43 -5.52 -179.79 100.65
CA ALA A 43 -4.57 -179.70 99.53
C ALA A 43 -5.24 -179.58 98.15
N GLU A 44 -6.41 -180.22 97.92
CA GLU A 44 -7.16 -180.07 96.66
C GLU A 44 -7.79 -178.68 96.50
N ASN A 45 -8.07 -177.99 97.61
CA ASN A 45 -8.68 -176.67 97.59
C ASN A 45 -7.65 -175.56 97.26
N ASP A 46 -6.45 -175.65 97.84
CA ASP A 46 -5.36 -174.71 97.54
C ASP A 46 -4.89 -174.81 96.08
N ARG A 47 -4.88 -176.03 95.50
CA ARG A 47 -4.55 -176.22 94.07
C ARG A 47 -5.48 -175.45 93.12
N LYS A 48 -6.75 -175.25 93.48
CA LYS A 48 -7.69 -174.44 92.68
C LYS A 48 -7.37 -172.95 92.75
N ARG A 49 -7.11 -172.43 93.97
CA ARG A 49 -6.75 -171.02 94.18
C ARG A 49 -5.49 -170.61 93.41
N VAL A 50 -4.48 -171.47 93.36
CA VAL A 50 -3.23 -171.18 92.62
C VAL A 50 -3.49 -171.05 91.12
N ALA A 51 -4.39 -171.83 90.54
CA ALA A 51 -4.73 -171.73 89.11
C ALA A 51 -5.46 -170.41 88.78
N GLU A 52 -6.44 -170.04 89.59
CA GLU A 52 -7.23 -168.79 89.47
C GLU A 52 -6.33 -167.54 89.54
N VAL A 53 -5.39 -167.50 90.49
CA VAL A 53 -4.41 -166.41 90.61
C VAL A 53 -3.45 -166.34 89.41
N LEU A 54 -3.08 -167.49 88.84
CA LEU A 54 -2.18 -167.57 87.68
C LEU A 54 -2.87 -167.08 86.39
N GLU A 55 -4.15 -167.40 86.18
CA GLU A 55 -4.95 -166.88 85.07
C GLU A 55 -5.20 -165.36 85.19
N MET A 56 -5.47 -164.87 86.40
CA MET A 56 -5.69 -163.44 86.67
C MET A 56 -4.40 -162.62 86.48
N THR A 57 -3.25 -163.13 86.92
CA THR A 57 -1.96 -162.47 86.68
C THR A 57 -1.55 -162.50 85.21
N GLN A 58 -1.85 -163.58 84.47
CA GLN A 58 -1.59 -163.63 83.03
C GLN A 58 -2.41 -162.60 82.23
N HIS A 59 -3.63 -162.27 82.66
CA HIS A 59 -4.41 -161.17 82.08
C HIS A 59 -3.82 -159.81 82.46
N GLY A 60 -3.47 -159.59 83.73
CA GLY A 60 -2.87 -158.33 84.20
C GLY A 60 -1.59 -157.93 83.47
N VAL A 61 -0.77 -158.90 83.04
CA VAL A 61 0.42 -158.64 82.20
C VAL A 61 0.03 -158.09 80.82
N LYS A 62 -0.96 -158.70 80.15
CA LYS A 62 -1.40 -158.27 78.80
C LYS A 62 -2.01 -156.87 78.80
N ASP A 63 -2.81 -156.54 79.83
CA ASP A 63 -3.37 -155.19 79.97
C ASP A 63 -2.28 -154.15 80.25
N ALA A 64 -1.24 -154.50 81.03
CA ALA A 64 -0.09 -153.65 81.25
C ALA A 64 0.71 -153.42 79.95
N GLU A 65 0.96 -154.46 79.15
CA GLU A 65 1.62 -154.36 77.84
C GLU A 65 0.81 -153.45 76.88
N ALA A 66 -0.51 -153.64 76.78
CA ALA A 66 -1.38 -152.84 75.94
C ALA A 66 -1.49 -151.36 76.39
N LEU A 67 -1.36 -151.08 77.68
CA LEU A 67 -1.25 -149.71 78.20
C LEU A 67 0.12 -149.09 77.92
N LEU A 68 1.20 -149.86 78.03
CA LEU A 68 2.56 -149.39 77.74
C LEU A 68 2.72 -149.04 76.25
N GLU A 69 2.18 -149.86 75.34
CA GLU A 69 2.18 -149.57 73.90
C GLU A 69 1.39 -148.30 73.56
N LYS A 70 0.19 -148.12 74.14
CA LYS A 70 -0.59 -146.88 73.99
C LYS A 70 0.15 -145.66 74.53
N LEU A 71 0.77 -145.77 75.70
CA LEU A 71 1.53 -144.67 76.31
C LEU A 71 2.75 -144.31 75.45
N LYS A 72 3.47 -145.31 74.92
CA LYS A 72 4.57 -145.09 73.98
C LYS A 72 4.10 -144.36 72.71
N ALA A 73 3.00 -144.82 72.09
CA ALA A 73 2.43 -144.18 70.91
C ALA A 73 1.99 -142.73 71.19
N GLN A 74 1.41 -142.47 72.37
CA GLN A 74 1.01 -141.13 72.81
C GLN A 74 2.23 -140.22 73.08
N VAL A 75 3.32 -140.75 73.64
CA VAL A 75 4.59 -140.02 73.83
C VAL A 75 5.26 -139.71 72.48
N GLU A 76 5.33 -140.66 71.55
CA GLU A 76 5.87 -140.43 70.20
C GLU A 76 5.05 -139.38 69.44
N HIS A 77 3.71 -139.40 69.54
CA HIS A 77 2.84 -138.41 68.93
C HIS A 77 3.00 -137.02 69.58
N SER A 78 3.11 -136.97 70.92
CA SER A 78 3.37 -135.74 71.66
C SER A 78 4.70 -135.11 71.26
N ASN A 79 5.78 -135.90 71.19
CA ASN A 79 7.11 -135.42 70.81
C ASN A 79 7.15 -134.87 69.39
N ARG A 80 6.59 -135.60 68.39
CA ARG A 80 6.49 -135.10 67.01
C ARG A 80 5.66 -133.81 66.91
N THR A 81 4.63 -133.67 67.76
CA THR A 81 3.81 -132.45 67.83
C THR A 81 4.58 -131.29 68.46
N TYR A 82 5.40 -131.56 69.47
CA TYR A 82 6.28 -130.57 70.11
C TYR A 82 7.35 -130.06 69.13
N GLU A 83 8.07 -130.96 68.46
CA GLU A 83 9.05 -130.63 67.40
C GLU A 83 8.41 -129.80 66.28
N ALA A 84 7.22 -130.20 65.80
CA ALA A 84 6.48 -129.44 64.79
C ALA A 84 5.96 -128.08 65.29
N SER A 85 5.74 -127.93 66.60
CA SER A 85 5.37 -126.64 67.21
C SER A 85 6.57 -125.70 67.34
N GLN A 86 7.75 -126.21 67.72
CA GLN A 86 8.99 -125.45 67.76
C GLN A 86 9.39 -124.96 66.36
N ALA A 87 9.37 -125.86 65.36
CA ALA A 87 9.68 -125.49 63.97
C ALA A 87 8.74 -124.41 63.41
N ARG A 88 7.48 -124.36 63.88
CA ARG A 88 6.53 -123.28 63.56
C ARG A 88 6.80 -121.99 64.33
N ALA A 89 7.23 -122.07 65.59
CA ALA A 89 7.64 -120.90 66.37
C ALA A 89 8.87 -120.21 65.72
N GLU A 90 9.91 -120.98 65.37
CA GLU A 90 11.09 -120.47 64.68
C GLU A 90 10.76 -119.86 63.30
N GLN A 91 9.77 -120.39 62.59
CA GLN A 91 9.27 -119.81 61.34
C GLN A 91 8.48 -118.51 61.59
N ALA A 92 7.65 -118.46 62.64
CA ALA A 92 6.91 -117.27 63.03
C ALA A 92 7.85 -116.14 63.46
N GLU A 93 8.90 -116.43 64.25
CA GLU A 93 9.93 -115.46 64.65
C GLU A 93 10.64 -114.86 63.43
N ARG A 94 11.08 -115.69 62.47
CA ARG A 94 11.70 -115.21 61.22
C ARG A 94 10.74 -114.42 60.32
N ILE A 95 9.43 -114.64 60.43
CA ILE A 95 8.41 -113.84 59.73
C ILE A 95 8.20 -112.51 60.47
N ILE A 96 8.12 -112.51 61.80
CA ILE A 96 7.99 -111.31 62.62
C ILE A 96 9.21 -110.41 62.43
N GLU A 97 10.43 -110.96 62.46
CA GLU A 97 11.68 -110.22 62.19
C GLU A 97 11.61 -109.52 60.81
N ARG A 98 11.25 -110.25 59.75
CA ARG A 98 11.08 -109.70 58.39
C ARG A 98 9.96 -108.66 58.29
N VAL A 99 8.89 -108.81 59.07
CA VAL A 99 7.80 -107.82 59.13
C VAL A 99 8.31 -106.56 59.84
N THR A 100 9.02 -106.67 60.97
CA THR A 100 9.56 -105.50 61.68
C THR A 100 10.64 -104.77 60.88
N THR A 101 11.48 -105.47 60.09
CA THR A 101 12.40 -104.80 59.16
C THR A 101 11.65 -104.10 58.03
N ALA A 102 10.63 -104.73 57.46
CA ALA A 102 9.81 -104.12 56.41
C ALA A 102 8.97 -102.93 56.92
N GLU A 103 8.47 -102.99 58.16
CA GLU A 103 7.81 -101.86 58.83
C GLU A 103 8.78 -100.70 59.08
N GLY A 104 10.03 -100.99 59.44
CA GLY A 104 11.12 -100.02 59.51
C GLY A 104 11.39 -99.36 58.16
N GLU A 105 11.63 -100.16 57.11
CA GLU A 105 11.84 -99.67 55.75
C GLU A 105 10.66 -98.84 55.24
N ILE A 106 9.41 -99.26 55.48
CA ILE A 106 8.20 -98.51 55.13
C ILE A 106 8.12 -97.19 55.92
N ARG A 107 8.52 -97.18 57.19
CA ARG A 107 8.53 -95.96 58.01
C ARG A 107 9.59 -94.95 57.52
N ASP A 108 10.77 -95.42 57.16
CA ASP A 108 11.85 -94.58 56.64
C ASP A 108 11.53 -94.07 55.22
N ILE A 109 10.96 -94.92 54.36
CA ILE A 109 10.43 -94.51 53.04
C ILE A 109 9.31 -93.48 53.20
N SER A 110 8.40 -93.66 54.17
CA SER A 110 7.33 -92.70 54.48
C SER A 110 7.89 -91.36 54.99
N SER A 111 8.92 -91.38 55.83
CA SER A 111 9.63 -90.19 56.29
C SER A 111 10.32 -89.45 55.13
N GLN A 112 11.03 -90.17 54.26
CA GLN A 112 11.67 -89.60 53.06
C GLN A 112 10.65 -89.09 52.04
N LEU A 113 9.48 -89.74 51.91
CA LEU A 113 8.37 -89.22 51.10
C LEU A 113 7.78 -87.94 51.70
N GLY A 114 7.63 -87.87 53.03
CA GLY A 114 7.21 -86.65 53.72
C GLY A 114 8.17 -85.48 53.48
N GLU A 115 9.47 -85.71 53.68
CA GLU A 115 10.53 -84.71 53.42
C GLU A 115 10.54 -84.26 51.95
N ARG A 116 10.48 -85.21 50.99
CA ARG A 116 10.41 -84.90 49.55
C ARG A 116 9.13 -84.16 49.18
N LEU A 117 7.99 -84.51 49.76
CA LEU A 117 6.72 -83.84 49.49
C LEU A 117 6.72 -82.42 50.06
N GLN A 118 7.28 -82.21 51.25
CA GLN A 118 7.50 -80.87 51.82
C GLN A 118 8.47 -80.03 50.99
N HIS A 119 9.56 -80.63 50.49
CA HIS A 119 10.51 -79.93 49.59
C HIS A 119 9.88 -79.60 48.23
N LEU A 120 9.14 -80.54 47.62
CA LEU A 120 8.40 -80.29 46.39
C LEU A 120 7.31 -79.22 46.57
N GLN A 121 6.60 -79.23 47.69
CA GLN A 121 5.64 -78.17 48.01
C GLN A 121 6.36 -76.83 48.13
N GLY A 122 7.44 -76.74 48.91
CA GLY A 122 8.21 -75.50 49.06
C GLY A 122 8.74 -74.96 47.73
N TYR A 123 9.27 -75.84 46.87
CA TYR A 123 9.72 -75.50 45.52
C TYR A 123 8.57 -75.00 44.63
N TRP A 124 7.39 -75.62 44.67
CA TRP A 124 6.23 -75.15 43.91
C TRP A 124 5.65 -73.86 44.47
N ASP A 125 5.59 -73.67 45.79
CA ASP A 125 5.13 -72.44 46.44
C ASP A 125 6.09 -71.27 46.14
N GLU A 126 7.40 -71.52 46.10
CA GLU A 126 8.43 -70.55 45.70
C GLU A 126 8.34 -70.22 44.19
N GLN A 127 8.29 -71.24 43.31
CA GLN A 127 8.15 -71.04 41.87
C GLN A 127 6.82 -70.35 41.49
N LEU A 128 5.73 -70.66 42.20
CA LEU A 128 4.45 -69.96 42.03
C LEU A 128 4.55 -68.52 42.55
N GLY A 129 5.20 -68.28 43.69
CA GLY A 129 5.48 -66.94 44.22
C GLY A 129 6.23 -66.06 43.22
N ASP A 130 7.35 -66.55 42.69
CA ASP A 130 8.15 -65.88 41.65
C ASP A 130 7.35 -65.66 40.36
N SER A 131 6.53 -66.64 39.94
CA SER A 131 5.65 -66.48 38.77
C SER A 131 4.61 -65.37 38.99
N VAL A 132 3.98 -65.31 40.17
CA VAL A 132 2.99 -64.30 40.53
C VAL A 132 3.63 -62.92 40.67
N GLU A 133 4.84 -62.82 41.25
CA GLU A 133 5.53 -61.54 41.35
C GLU A 133 6.04 -61.06 39.98
N SER A 134 6.54 -61.96 39.13
CA SER A 134 6.94 -61.59 37.75
C SER A 134 5.73 -61.12 36.93
N VAL A 135 4.58 -61.80 37.02
CA VAL A 135 3.31 -61.36 36.39
C VAL A 135 2.86 -60.00 36.97
N LYS A 136 3.00 -59.77 38.27
CA LYS A 136 2.70 -58.47 38.91
C LYS A 136 3.63 -57.35 38.41
N ARG A 137 4.94 -57.62 38.30
CA ARG A 137 5.94 -56.70 37.75
C ARG A 137 5.68 -56.40 36.27
N ILE A 138 5.35 -57.41 35.46
CA ILE A 138 4.99 -57.27 34.04
C ILE A 138 3.71 -56.44 33.89
N ARG A 139 2.65 -56.74 34.67
CA ARG A 139 1.40 -55.96 34.67
C ARG A 139 1.64 -54.50 35.08
N SER A 140 2.51 -54.24 36.05
CA SER A 140 2.88 -52.88 36.46
C SER A 140 3.57 -52.14 35.32
N LYS A 141 4.60 -52.73 34.70
CA LYS A 141 5.34 -52.13 33.57
C LYS A 141 4.48 -51.94 32.32
N LEU A 142 3.54 -52.85 32.07
CA LEU A 142 2.58 -52.72 30.97
C LEU A 142 1.61 -51.57 31.22
N HIS A 143 1.14 -51.40 32.46
CA HIS A 143 0.27 -50.28 32.82
C HIS A 143 1.01 -48.94 32.73
N GLU A 144 2.22 -48.86 33.28
CA GLU A 144 3.13 -47.71 33.21
C GLU A 144 3.47 -47.33 31.76
N GLY A 145 3.81 -48.32 30.92
CA GLY A 145 4.04 -48.13 29.50
C GLY A 145 2.80 -47.70 28.73
N LEU A 146 1.61 -48.21 29.08
CA LEU A 146 0.34 -47.75 28.49
C LEU A 146 0.03 -46.30 28.86
N THR A 147 0.24 -45.89 30.12
CA THR A 147 0.08 -44.49 30.53
C THR A 147 1.10 -43.58 29.83
N GLN A 148 2.37 -44.01 29.70
CA GLN A 148 3.38 -43.25 28.97
C GLN A 148 3.05 -43.12 27.47
N VAL A 149 2.46 -44.15 26.86
CA VAL A 149 1.97 -44.09 25.47
C VAL A 149 0.78 -43.14 25.36
N ASP A 150 -0.18 -43.18 26.28
CA ASP A 150 -1.34 -42.26 26.27
C ASP A 150 -0.90 -40.80 26.46
N ASP A 151 -0.02 -40.51 27.41
CA ASP A 151 0.62 -39.19 27.58
C ASP A 151 1.33 -38.74 26.30
N SER A 152 2.03 -39.66 25.61
CA SER A 152 2.71 -39.35 24.34
C SER A 152 1.73 -39.08 23.18
N LEU A 153 0.58 -39.76 23.15
CA LEU A 153 -0.48 -39.56 22.16
C LEU A 153 -1.21 -38.24 22.41
N ASN A 154 -1.51 -37.91 23.66
CA ASN A 154 -2.08 -36.64 24.06
C ASN A 154 -1.14 -35.49 23.69
N ARG A 155 0.15 -35.59 24.01
CA ARG A 155 1.19 -34.61 23.61
C ARG A 155 1.34 -34.51 22.08
N LEU A 156 1.28 -35.61 21.34
CA LEU A 156 1.35 -35.59 19.88
C LEU A 156 0.13 -34.90 19.28
N ARG A 157 -1.06 -35.11 19.86
CA ARG A 157 -2.31 -34.43 19.46
C ARG A 157 -2.30 -32.94 19.79
N GLU A 158 -1.70 -32.53 20.90
CA GLU A 158 -1.44 -31.12 21.21
C GLU A 158 -0.48 -30.50 20.19
N GLN A 159 0.60 -31.21 19.83
CA GLN A 159 1.55 -30.77 18.80
C GLN A 159 0.90 -30.69 17.41
N GLU A 160 0.03 -31.64 17.05
CA GLU A 160 -0.77 -31.58 15.83
C GLU A 160 -1.70 -30.36 15.83
N THR A 161 -2.45 -30.15 16.91
CA THR A 161 -3.35 -29.00 17.08
C THR A 161 -2.58 -27.67 17.00
N MET A 162 -1.40 -27.61 17.60
CA MET A 162 -0.50 -26.45 17.52
C MET A 162 0.00 -26.24 16.09
N ALA A 163 0.43 -27.30 15.39
CA ALA A 163 0.88 -27.24 14.00
C ALA A 163 -0.24 -26.81 13.04
N GLN A 164 -1.46 -27.33 13.20
CA GLN A 164 -2.65 -26.88 12.46
C GLN A 164 -2.97 -25.40 12.75
N SER A 165 -2.80 -24.94 13.99
CA SER A 165 -2.96 -23.51 14.32
C SER A 165 -1.88 -22.63 13.69
N PHE A 166 -0.65 -23.15 13.56
CA PHE A 166 0.47 -22.46 12.93
C PHE A 166 0.32 -22.39 11.41
N THR A 167 -0.05 -23.48 10.74
CA THR A 167 -0.32 -23.47 9.30
C THR A 167 -1.51 -22.58 8.96
N ARG A 168 -2.58 -22.57 9.77
CA ARG A 168 -3.68 -21.61 9.62
C ARG A 168 -3.20 -20.16 9.71
N LYS A 169 -2.43 -19.81 10.74
CA LYS A 169 -1.85 -18.45 10.89
C LYS A 169 -0.89 -18.08 9.76
N LEU A 170 -0.12 -19.04 9.25
CA LEU A 170 0.78 -18.84 8.12
C LEU A 170 0.00 -18.54 6.83
N ILE A 171 -1.07 -19.29 6.54
CA ILE A 171 -1.97 -19.06 5.41
C ILE A 171 -2.68 -17.70 5.55
N GLU A 172 -3.15 -17.37 6.74
CA GLU A 172 -3.79 -16.08 7.06
C GLU A 172 -2.83 -14.90 6.86
N HIS A 173 -1.58 -15.01 7.33
CA HIS A 173 -0.53 -14.02 7.08
C HIS A 173 -0.17 -13.93 5.59
N GLN A 174 -0.01 -15.05 4.89
CA GLN A 174 0.27 -15.06 3.44
C GLN A 174 -0.87 -14.42 2.64
N HIS A 175 -2.13 -14.64 3.03
CA HIS A 175 -3.29 -14.00 2.40
C HIS A 175 -3.33 -12.49 2.66
N ALA A 176 -3.11 -12.05 3.91
CA ALA A 176 -3.00 -10.62 4.25
C ALA A 176 -1.83 -9.94 3.52
N GLN A 177 -0.69 -10.61 3.40
CA GLN A 177 0.47 -10.14 2.65
C GLN A 177 0.18 -10.05 1.14
N ALA A 178 -0.53 -11.03 0.56
CA ALA A 178 -0.94 -11.00 -0.84
C ALA A 178 -1.93 -9.87 -1.14
N LEU A 179 -2.90 -9.64 -0.25
CA LEU A 179 -3.83 -8.50 -0.34
C LEU A 179 -3.09 -7.16 -0.24
N SER A 180 -2.14 -7.02 0.70
CA SER A 180 -1.30 -5.82 0.82
C SER A 180 -0.40 -5.62 -0.41
N GLN A 181 0.12 -6.69 -1.02
CA GLN A 181 0.87 -6.59 -2.28
C GLN A 181 -0.03 -6.17 -3.46
N GLN A 182 -1.26 -6.69 -3.52
CA GLN A 182 -2.26 -6.29 -4.52
C GLN A 182 -2.66 -4.81 -4.35
N GLU A 183 -2.86 -4.34 -3.12
CA GLU A 183 -3.16 -2.94 -2.82
C GLU A 183 -1.98 -2.02 -3.15
N ASN A 184 -0.75 -2.39 -2.77
CA ASN A 184 0.46 -1.65 -3.15
C ASN A 184 0.65 -1.60 -4.68
N ALA A 185 0.32 -2.67 -5.40
CA ALA A 185 0.34 -2.67 -6.87
C ALA A 185 -0.73 -1.73 -7.46
N ARG A 186 -1.94 -1.71 -6.88
CA ARG A 186 -3.02 -0.79 -7.28
C ARG A 186 -2.63 0.67 -7.03
N LEU A 187 -2.08 0.97 -5.85
CA LEU A 187 -1.59 2.31 -5.48
C LEU A 187 -0.41 2.73 -6.36
N SER A 188 0.47 1.80 -6.72
CA SER A 188 1.58 2.09 -7.65
C SER A 188 1.08 2.44 -9.05
N ALA A 189 0.04 1.74 -9.55
CA ALA A 189 -0.60 2.06 -10.82
C ALA A 189 -1.38 3.40 -10.75
N GLU A 190 -2.04 3.69 -9.64
CA GLU A 190 -2.74 4.95 -9.36
C GLU A 190 -1.77 6.15 -9.33
N VAL A 191 -0.64 6.01 -8.64
CA VAL A 191 0.46 6.99 -8.63
C VAL A 191 1.08 7.14 -10.02
N HIS A 192 1.29 6.06 -10.76
CA HIS A 192 1.82 6.13 -12.13
C HIS A 192 0.86 6.86 -13.08
N SER A 193 -0.44 6.56 -13.02
CA SER A 193 -1.48 7.25 -13.79
C SER A 193 -1.53 8.74 -13.45
N ARG A 194 -1.39 9.11 -12.18
CA ARG A 194 -1.37 10.51 -11.74
C ARG A 194 -0.08 11.24 -12.12
N LEU A 195 1.05 10.54 -12.21
CA LEU A 195 2.30 11.08 -12.77
C LEU A 195 2.21 11.24 -14.29
N GLU A 196 1.55 10.33 -15.02
CA GLU A 196 1.24 10.54 -16.44
C GLU A 196 0.31 11.74 -16.66
N GLU A 197 -0.72 11.90 -15.83
CA GLU A 197 -1.65 13.03 -15.88
C GLU A 197 -0.92 14.35 -15.62
N MET A 198 -0.10 14.42 -14.57
CA MET A 198 0.75 15.58 -14.26
C MET A 198 1.78 15.85 -15.37
N LEU A 199 2.34 14.83 -16.01
CA LEU A 199 3.22 15.00 -17.17
C LEU A 199 2.47 15.59 -18.38
N LYS A 200 1.26 15.09 -18.68
CA LYS A 200 0.40 15.64 -19.74
C LYS A 200 -0.01 17.09 -19.45
N GLU A 201 -0.39 17.39 -18.22
CA GLU A 201 -0.69 18.76 -17.75
C GLU A 201 0.53 19.67 -17.88
N SER A 202 1.72 19.24 -17.43
CA SER A 202 2.96 20.01 -17.56
C SER A 202 3.38 20.23 -19.02
N SER A 203 3.15 19.25 -19.89
CA SER A 203 3.40 19.37 -21.33
C SER A 203 2.44 20.38 -21.98
N HIS A 204 1.18 20.40 -21.55
CA HIS A 204 0.20 21.36 -22.04
C HIS A 204 0.46 22.78 -21.49
N LEU A 205 0.95 22.90 -20.25
CA LEU A 205 1.39 24.20 -19.69
C LEU A 205 2.62 24.73 -20.45
N LEU A 206 3.58 23.87 -20.80
CA LEU A 206 4.72 24.25 -21.65
C LEU A 206 4.28 24.65 -23.07
N GLU A 207 3.29 23.97 -23.64
CA GLU A 207 2.67 24.33 -24.92
C GLU A 207 1.98 25.71 -24.83
N GLN A 208 1.15 25.95 -23.80
CA GLN A 208 0.55 27.25 -23.53
C GLN A 208 1.60 28.35 -23.34
N MET A 209 2.69 28.09 -22.59
CA MET A 209 3.76 29.06 -22.38
C MET A 209 4.47 29.41 -23.69
N ASN A 210 4.68 28.43 -24.58
CA ASN A 210 5.24 28.66 -25.91
C ASN A 210 4.28 29.47 -26.79
N ILE A 211 2.97 29.16 -26.76
CA ILE A 211 1.93 29.96 -27.45
C ILE A 211 1.96 31.42 -26.94
N TYR A 212 1.94 31.64 -25.62
CA TYR A 212 2.01 32.99 -25.04
C TYR A 212 3.32 33.71 -25.35
N GLN A 213 4.45 32.99 -25.45
CA GLN A 213 5.70 33.58 -25.93
C GLN A 213 5.58 34.03 -27.38
N THR A 214 5.07 33.18 -28.29
CA THR A 214 4.89 33.55 -29.70
C THR A 214 3.88 34.69 -29.89
N ASP A 215 2.80 34.73 -29.11
CA ASP A 215 1.82 35.82 -29.13
C ASP A 215 2.47 37.13 -28.68
N ALA A 216 3.19 37.12 -27.55
CA ALA A 216 3.95 38.27 -27.07
C ALA A 216 5.02 38.74 -28.07
N ASP A 217 5.74 37.82 -28.73
CA ASP A 217 6.72 38.14 -29.78
C ASP A 217 6.04 38.77 -31.00
N THR A 218 4.85 38.32 -31.42
CA THR A 218 4.11 38.96 -32.53
C THR A 218 3.54 40.33 -32.15
N ILE A 219 3.04 40.51 -30.92
CA ILE A 219 2.59 41.79 -30.38
C ILE A 219 3.77 42.77 -30.30
N PHE A 220 4.94 42.31 -29.86
CA PHE A 220 6.16 43.13 -29.79
C PHE A 220 6.68 43.50 -31.18
N GLN A 221 6.68 42.58 -32.14
CA GLN A 221 7.03 42.87 -33.54
C GLN A 221 6.05 43.88 -34.15
N LYS A 222 4.75 43.72 -33.94
CA LYS A 222 3.74 44.66 -34.43
C LYS A 222 3.93 46.04 -33.80
N PHE A 223 4.07 46.13 -32.48
CA PHE A 223 4.31 47.40 -31.78
C PHE A 223 5.60 48.08 -32.26
N SER A 224 6.65 47.30 -32.54
CA SER A 224 7.91 47.82 -33.08
C SER A 224 7.73 48.38 -34.51
N ALA A 225 6.98 47.70 -35.37
CA ALA A 225 6.67 48.16 -36.72
C ALA A 225 5.72 49.38 -36.74
N ASP A 226 4.71 49.39 -35.87
CA ASP A 226 3.83 50.54 -35.67
C ASP A 226 4.63 51.77 -35.19
N MET A 227 5.63 51.57 -34.30
CA MET A 227 6.52 52.63 -33.81
C MET A 227 7.54 53.09 -34.86
N GLU A 228 8.13 52.19 -35.64
CA GLU A 228 9.01 52.54 -36.78
C GLU A 228 8.24 53.32 -37.85
N GLY A 229 6.97 52.96 -38.09
CA GLY A 229 6.05 53.72 -38.94
C GLY A 229 5.78 55.13 -38.41
N LEU A 230 5.56 55.29 -37.10
CA LEU A 230 5.39 56.60 -36.46
C LEU A 230 6.68 57.44 -36.46
N GLU A 231 7.86 56.84 -36.28
CA GLU A 231 9.15 57.53 -36.38
C GLU A 231 9.41 58.00 -37.82
N SER A 232 9.14 57.15 -38.80
CA SER A 232 9.20 57.49 -40.23
C SER A 232 8.25 58.66 -40.56
N GLN A 233 6.98 58.58 -40.14
CA GLN A 233 6.00 59.65 -40.36
C GLN A 233 6.40 60.96 -39.66
N ALA A 234 6.94 60.89 -38.43
CA ALA A 234 7.45 62.06 -37.74
C ALA A 234 8.65 62.68 -38.48
N SER A 235 9.56 61.86 -39.03
CA SER A 235 10.70 62.33 -39.81
C SER A 235 10.26 63.03 -41.11
N GLU A 236 9.21 62.53 -41.78
CA GLU A 236 8.61 63.14 -42.96
C GLU A 236 7.94 64.48 -42.63
N HIS A 237 7.17 64.54 -41.53
CA HIS A 237 6.58 65.79 -41.03
C HIS A 237 7.64 66.82 -40.65
N PHE A 238 8.74 66.41 -40.00
CA PHE A 238 9.85 67.34 -39.72
C PHE A 238 10.53 67.80 -41.01
N SER A 239 10.82 66.90 -41.96
CA SER A 239 11.44 67.24 -43.26
C SER A 239 10.59 68.24 -44.06
N THR A 240 9.29 67.98 -44.18
CA THR A 240 8.34 68.87 -44.88
C THR A 240 8.14 70.20 -44.15
N LEU A 241 8.10 70.22 -42.81
CA LEU A 241 8.06 71.46 -42.03
C LEU A 241 9.35 72.28 -42.18
N PHE A 242 10.54 71.65 -42.22
CA PHE A 242 11.79 72.33 -42.51
C PHE A 242 11.79 72.93 -43.92
N GLN A 243 11.41 72.15 -44.94
CA GLN A 243 11.33 72.62 -46.32
C GLN A 243 10.33 73.77 -46.48
N ALA A 244 9.15 73.69 -45.87
CA ALA A 244 8.15 74.75 -45.89
C ALA A 244 8.64 76.01 -45.13
N THR A 245 9.36 75.84 -44.02
CA THR A 245 9.95 76.95 -43.25
C THR A 245 11.05 77.66 -44.05
N ASP A 246 11.91 76.91 -44.74
CA ASP A 246 12.98 77.49 -45.56
C ASP A 246 12.46 78.10 -46.87
N LEU A 247 11.39 77.55 -47.46
CA LEU A 247 10.64 78.21 -48.53
C LEU A 247 10.04 79.54 -48.04
N ALA A 248 9.32 79.54 -46.92
CA ALA A 248 8.74 80.76 -46.35
C ALA A 248 9.81 81.81 -45.97
N ARG A 249 10.99 81.39 -45.49
CA ARG A 249 12.16 82.26 -45.29
C ARG A 249 12.68 82.84 -46.61
N HIS A 250 12.72 82.04 -47.67
CA HIS A 250 13.15 82.50 -49.00
C HIS A 250 12.16 83.49 -49.60
N GLU A 251 10.86 83.22 -49.52
CA GLU A 251 9.78 84.11 -49.93
C GLU A 251 9.79 85.43 -49.13
N LEU A 252 9.96 85.38 -47.81
CA LEU A 252 10.08 86.58 -46.98
C LEU A 252 11.34 87.40 -47.31
N ASN A 253 12.48 86.76 -47.55
CA ASN A 253 13.70 87.45 -47.96
C ASN A 253 13.54 88.08 -49.36
N SER A 254 12.92 87.37 -50.30
CA SER A 254 12.61 87.87 -51.64
C SER A 254 11.65 89.07 -51.57
N GLY A 255 10.57 88.98 -50.78
CA GLY A 255 9.63 90.09 -50.57
C GLY A 255 10.23 91.29 -49.83
N LEU A 256 11.23 91.07 -48.96
CA LEU A 256 12.01 92.16 -48.35
C LEU A 256 12.95 92.82 -49.37
N GLU A 257 13.54 92.08 -50.30
CA GLU A 257 14.38 92.61 -51.38
C GLU A 257 13.55 93.32 -52.46
N GLU A 258 12.37 92.81 -52.81
CA GLU A 258 11.38 93.51 -53.63
C GLU A 258 10.89 94.79 -52.96
N SER A 259 10.51 94.73 -51.68
CA SER A 259 10.09 95.91 -50.90
C SER A 259 11.20 96.97 -50.83
N ARG A 260 12.44 96.54 -50.61
CA ARG A 260 13.62 97.43 -50.63
C ARG A 260 13.83 98.08 -52.00
N THR A 261 13.84 97.29 -53.07
CA THR A 261 14.03 97.84 -54.43
C THR A 261 12.86 98.74 -54.83
N HIS A 262 11.64 98.43 -54.40
CA HIS A 262 10.48 99.31 -54.57
C HIS A 262 10.69 100.65 -53.87
N VAL A 263 11.10 100.66 -52.60
CA VAL A 263 11.44 101.89 -51.86
C VAL A 263 12.58 102.66 -52.54
N GLU A 264 13.61 101.99 -53.06
CA GLU A 264 14.68 102.63 -53.82
C GLU A 264 14.16 103.24 -55.15
N THR A 265 13.19 102.63 -55.83
CA THR A 265 12.55 103.24 -57.02
C THR A 265 11.61 104.39 -56.69
N MET A 266 10.85 104.32 -55.59
CA MET A 266 10.01 105.42 -55.12
C MET A 266 10.86 106.62 -54.72
N ARG A 267 11.97 106.39 -54.01
CA ARG A 267 12.95 107.43 -53.71
C ARG A 267 13.53 108.08 -54.97
N ARG A 268 13.89 107.30 -56.00
CA ARG A 268 14.35 107.87 -57.29
C ARG A 268 13.27 108.70 -57.98
N ARG A 269 12.00 108.30 -57.90
CA ARG A 269 10.86 109.09 -58.40
C ARG A 269 10.64 110.37 -57.58
N GLU A 270 10.84 110.32 -56.27
CA GLU A 270 10.80 111.48 -55.39
C GLU A 270 11.94 112.47 -55.70
N GLU A 271 13.17 111.98 -55.86
CA GLU A 271 14.33 112.78 -56.27
C GLU A 271 14.11 113.42 -57.66
N GLN A 272 13.52 112.70 -58.62
CA GLN A 272 13.10 113.25 -59.92
C GLN A 272 11.94 114.26 -59.81
N SER A 273 10.95 114.02 -58.94
CA SER A 273 9.83 114.93 -58.70
C SER A 273 10.29 116.23 -58.04
N ASN A 274 11.24 116.15 -57.10
CA ASN A 274 11.86 117.30 -56.45
C ASN A 274 12.71 118.12 -57.44
N ASP A 275 13.44 117.49 -58.36
CA ASP A 275 14.15 118.21 -59.43
C ASP A 275 13.19 118.83 -60.44
N LEU A 276 12.12 118.15 -60.82
CA LEU A 276 11.05 118.71 -61.67
C LEU A 276 10.38 119.92 -61.00
N SER A 277 10.03 119.80 -59.71
CA SER A 277 9.47 120.89 -58.90
C SER A 277 10.40 122.09 -58.87
N ARG A 278 11.71 121.87 -58.64
CA ARG A 278 12.73 122.92 -58.68
C ARG A 278 12.82 123.61 -60.04
N ARG A 279 12.77 122.85 -61.15
CA ARG A 279 12.74 123.41 -62.51
C ARG A 279 11.46 124.21 -62.77
N ILE A 280 10.31 123.76 -62.27
CA ILE A 280 9.03 124.49 -62.37
C ILE A 280 9.13 125.83 -61.62
N SER A 281 9.67 125.85 -60.40
CA SER A 281 9.90 127.10 -59.66
C SER A 281 10.80 128.08 -60.44
N GLN A 282 11.92 127.58 -61.00
CA GLN A 282 12.84 128.40 -61.80
C GLN A 282 12.20 128.94 -63.09
N HIS A 283 11.30 128.17 -63.73
CA HIS A 283 10.54 128.66 -64.88
C HIS A 283 9.48 129.70 -64.48
N PHE A 284 8.84 129.58 -63.32
CA PHE A 284 7.91 130.59 -62.80
C PHE A 284 8.60 131.93 -62.56
N GLU A 285 9.76 131.95 -61.88
CA GLU A 285 10.56 133.16 -61.63
C GLU A 285 10.90 133.90 -62.94
N GLN A 286 11.22 133.17 -64.02
CA GLN A 286 11.52 133.76 -65.32
C GLN A 286 10.29 134.35 -66.04
N ILE A 287 9.11 133.75 -65.87
CA ILE A 287 7.88 134.17 -66.57
C ILE A 287 7.35 135.50 -66.02
N ASP A 288 7.38 135.72 -64.71
CA ASP A 288 6.83 136.94 -64.11
C ASP A 288 7.63 138.18 -64.53
N HIS A 289 8.96 138.13 -64.48
CA HIS A 289 9.80 139.26 -64.92
C HIS A 289 9.53 139.65 -66.39
N ILE A 290 9.38 138.67 -67.29
CA ILE A 290 9.11 138.93 -68.72
C ILE A 290 7.71 139.54 -68.94
N ARG A 291 6.72 139.16 -68.12
CA ARG A 291 5.35 139.71 -68.21
C ARG A 291 5.28 141.12 -67.65
N VAL A 292 5.84 141.37 -66.47
CA VAL A 292 5.83 142.69 -65.81
C VAL A 292 6.54 143.73 -66.67
N ASP A 293 7.73 143.42 -67.19
CA ASP A 293 8.54 144.35 -67.98
C ASP A 293 7.88 144.72 -69.34
N ARG A 294 7.08 143.81 -69.91
CA ARG A 294 6.29 144.08 -71.12
C ARG A 294 5.06 144.94 -70.83
N ILE A 295 4.36 144.69 -69.72
CA ILE A 295 3.18 145.47 -69.29
C ILE A 295 3.59 146.92 -68.97
N ALA A 296 4.71 147.11 -68.26
CA ALA A 296 5.25 148.43 -67.93
C ALA A 296 5.51 149.26 -69.21
N LYS A 297 6.16 148.68 -70.22
CA LYS A 297 6.45 149.36 -71.50
C LYS A 297 5.20 149.72 -72.30
N THR A 298 4.12 148.94 -72.21
CA THR A 298 2.83 149.32 -72.81
C THR A 298 2.10 150.42 -72.02
N LEU A 299 2.29 150.49 -70.70
CA LEU A 299 1.71 151.55 -69.87
C LEU A 299 2.37 152.91 -70.15
N ASP A 300 3.71 152.96 -70.12
CA ASP A 300 4.52 154.16 -70.43
C ASP A 300 4.12 154.77 -71.79
N LEU A 301 4.01 153.93 -72.83
CA LEU A 301 3.61 154.35 -74.17
C LEU A 301 2.18 154.91 -74.20
N THR A 302 1.27 154.34 -73.41
CA THR A 302 -0.13 154.79 -73.34
C THR A 302 -0.25 156.11 -72.57
N GLU A 303 0.52 156.30 -71.50
CA GLU A 303 0.60 157.57 -70.77
C GLU A 303 1.20 158.67 -71.64
N GLN A 304 2.28 158.38 -72.38
CA GLN A 304 2.85 159.33 -73.34
C GLN A 304 1.82 159.74 -74.42
N MET A 305 1.17 158.78 -75.09
CA MET A 305 0.13 159.09 -76.09
C MET A 305 -1.03 159.90 -75.49
N SER A 306 -1.41 159.63 -74.24
CA SER A 306 -2.45 160.39 -73.52
C SER A 306 -2.03 161.86 -73.35
N THR A 307 -0.80 162.12 -72.93
CA THR A 307 -0.29 163.51 -72.78
C THR A 307 -0.17 164.26 -74.10
N ASP A 308 0.30 163.60 -75.18
CA ASP A 308 0.39 164.21 -76.51
C ASP A 308 -1.00 164.45 -77.13
N LEU A 309 -1.97 163.55 -76.93
CA LEU A 309 -3.37 163.78 -77.33
C LEU A 309 -4.01 164.93 -76.57
N HIS A 310 -3.80 165.03 -75.25
CA HIS A 310 -4.36 166.12 -74.44
C HIS A 310 -3.84 167.48 -74.92
N LYS A 311 -2.52 167.57 -75.13
CA LYS A 311 -1.83 168.77 -75.63
C LYS A 311 -2.17 169.09 -77.09
N GLY A 312 -2.39 168.08 -77.92
CA GLY A 312 -2.92 168.24 -79.27
C GLY A 312 -4.35 168.80 -79.29
N MET A 313 -5.22 168.29 -78.40
CA MET A 313 -6.60 168.75 -78.26
C MET A 313 -6.69 170.18 -77.69
N GLU A 314 -5.78 170.56 -76.80
CA GLU A 314 -5.67 171.93 -76.28
C GLU A 314 -5.23 172.93 -77.36
N ASN A 315 -4.19 172.60 -78.14
CA ASN A 315 -3.81 173.40 -79.32
C ASN A 315 -4.93 173.47 -80.38
N ALA A 316 -5.66 172.38 -80.60
CA ALA A 316 -6.80 172.36 -81.52
C ALA A 316 -7.95 173.25 -81.02
N ARG A 317 -8.17 173.31 -79.70
CA ARG A 317 -9.18 174.18 -79.06
C ARG A 317 -8.82 175.66 -79.21
N ASP A 318 -7.57 176.02 -78.99
CA ASP A 318 -7.08 177.39 -79.20
C ASP A 318 -7.20 177.80 -80.68
N LEU A 319 -6.78 176.93 -81.60
CA LEU A 319 -6.95 177.14 -83.05
C LEU A 319 -8.43 177.31 -83.43
N LEU A 320 -9.32 176.46 -82.91
CA LEU A 320 -10.77 176.58 -83.13
C LEU A 320 -11.33 177.90 -82.61
N SER A 321 -10.88 178.40 -81.46
CA SER A 321 -11.28 179.72 -80.95
C SER A 321 -10.82 180.87 -81.87
N SER A 322 -9.61 180.78 -82.44
CA SER A 322 -9.13 181.75 -83.42
C SER A 322 -9.92 181.68 -84.74
N LEU A 323 -10.35 180.48 -85.12
CA LEU A 323 -11.19 180.22 -86.27
C LEU A 323 -12.61 180.75 -86.07
N GLU A 324 -13.20 180.64 -84.88
CA GLU A 324 -14.53 181.19 -84.57
C GLU A 324 -14.55 182.72 -84.73
N VAL A 325 -13.51 183.41 -84.24
CA VAL A 325 -13.34 184.86 -84.42
C VAL A 325 -13.11 185.24 -85.89
N ALA A 326 -12.40 184.42 -86.66
CA ALA A 326 -12.26 184.63 -88.11
C ALA A 326 -13.58 184.37 -88.86
N VAL A 327 -14.31 183.33 -88.51
CA VAL A 327 -15.58 182.92 -89.10
C VAL A 327 -16.66 183.97 -88.84
N GLN A 328 -16.74 184.60 -87.66
CA GLN A 328 -17.67 185.72 -87.44
C GLN A 328 -17.40 186.93 -88.34
N ASN A 329 -16.13 187.19 -88.70
CA ASN A 329 -15.78 188.24 -89.66
C ASN A 329 -16.05 187.84 -91.12
N VAL A 330 -15.97 186.55 -91.47
CA VAL A 330 -16.18 186.04 -92.84
C VAL A 330 -17.64 185.69 -93.15
N THR A 331 -18.43 185.26 -92.17
CA THR A 331 -19.85 184.90 -92.35
C THR A 331 -20.79 186.10 -92.50
N ALA A 332 -20.27 187.32 -92.37
CA ALA A 332 -20.89 188.52 -92.92
C ALA A 332 -20.84 188.59 -94.46
N SER A 333 -20.13 187.66 -95.12
CA SER A 333 -19.90 187.61 -96.57
C SER A 333 -19.89 186.18 -97.12
N LEU A 334 -21.06 185.71 -97.58
CA LEU A 334 -21.35 184.41 -98.23
C LEU A 334 -21.19 183.21 -97.25
N ASP A 335 -22.19 182.39 -96.93
CA ASP A 335 -23.31 181.76 -97.66
C ASP A 335 -22.94 180.45 -98.40
N SER A 336 -23.79 179.43 -98.23
CA SER A 336 -23.84 178.07 -98.82
C SER A 336 -22.89 176.92 -98.34
N ARG A 337 -23.51 175.94 -97.65
CA ARG A 337 -23.55 174.47 -97.98
C ARG A 337 -22.47 173.45 -97.47
N GLN A 338 -22.81 172.72 -96.39
CA GLN A 338 -23.05 171.24 -96.25
C GLN A 338 -22.35 170.16 -97.15
N PRO A 339 -22.25 168.84 -96.76
CA PRO A 339 -21.87 168.18 -95.47
C PRO A 339 -21.24 166.71 -95.59
N GLN A 340 -21.12 165.93 -94.48
CA GLN A 340 -21.18 164.42 -94.31
C GLN A 340 -20.16 163.44 -95.02
N GLU A 341 -19.45 162.46 -94.37
CA GLU A 341 -19.73 161.03 -93.91
C GLU A 341 -19.39 159.93 -94.99
N GLU A 342 -19.17 158.60 -94.80
CA GLU A 342 -19.30 157.57 -93.71
C GLU A 342 -18.46 156.25 -93.99
N VAL A 343 -18.50 155.18 -93.13
CA VAL A 343 -18.20 153.70 -93.39
C VAL A 343 -16.68 153.27 -93.55
N THR A 344 -16.11 152.03 -93.36
CA THR A 344 -16.49 150.56 -93.42
C THR A 344 -15.86 149.62 -92.31
N GLU A 345 -15.74 148.28 -92.49
CA GLU A 345 -15.57 147.20 -91.46
C GLU A 345 -14.70 145.94 -91.91
N ASP A 346 -14.98 144.71 -91.38
CA ASP A 346 -14.60 143.30 -91.79
C ASP A 346 -13.47 142.40 -91.15
N ALA A 347 -13.87 141.39 -90.33
CA ALA A 347 -13.94 139.89 -90.56
C ALA A 347 -12.69 138.92 -90.84
N PRO A 348 -12.80 137.55 -90.96
CA PRO A 348 -13.21 136.48 -89.97
C PRO A 348 -12.50 135.03 -90.05
N GLU A 349 -13.04 134.00 -89.33
CA GLU A 349 -13.06 132.48 -89.57
C GLU A 349 -11.79 131.54 -89.40
N LEU A 350 -11.76 130.17 -89.36
CA LEU A 350 -12.71 129.00 -89.54
C LEU A 350 -12.37 127.68 -88.69
N LEU A 351 -12.56 126.41 -89.16
CA LEU A 351 -12.65 125.10 -88.40
C LEU A 351 -12.18 123.75 -89.11
N ASP A 352 -12.41 122.56 -88.47
CA ASP A 352 -12.53 121.11 -88.97
C ASP A 352 -11.41 120.03 -88.66
N ASP A 353 -11.58 118.69 -88.90
CA ASP A 353 -12.38 117.62 -88.18
C ASP A 353 -11.99 116.11 -88.54
N VAL A 354 -12.53 115.12 -87.80
CA VAL A 354 -12.79 113.65 -88.01
C VAL A 354 -11.72 112.52 -87.85
N GLY A 355 -11.95 111.63 -86.85
CA GLY A 355 -11.88 110.13 -86.98
C GLY A 355 -11.12 109.31 -85.91
N ASN A 356 -11.24 107.95 -85.79
CA ASN A 356 -12.31 106.97 -86.13
C ASN A 356 -12.01 105.52 -85.56
N LEU A 357 -12.97 104.57 -85.62
CA LEU A 357 -12.90 103.08 -85.40
C LEU A 357 -12.63 102.53 -83.95
N VAL A 358 -12.71 101.20 -83.62
CA VAL A 358 -13.80 100.16 -83.68
C VAL A 358 -13.35 98.75 -83.12
N ASN A 359 -14.30 97.81 -82.83
CA ASN A 359 -14.18 96.32 -82.57
C ASN A 359 -13.75 95.79 -81.16
N LEU A 360 -14.08 94.54 -80.70
CA LEU A 360 -15.22 93.59 -80.96
C LEU A 360 -15.29 92.36 -79.96
N ILE A 361 -16.46 92.13 -79.33
CA ILE A 361 -17.27 90.89 -79.00
C ILE A 361 -16.65 89.46 -79.24
N HIS A 362 -16.84 88.35 -78.47
CA HIS A 362 -17.81 87.94 -77.39
C HIS A 362 -17.26 86.98 -76.27
N GLU A 363 -18.04 85.98 -75.77
CA GLU A 363 -18.00 85.39 -74.40
C GLU A 363 -18.74 83.99 -74.24
N GLN A 364 -18.59 83.32 -73.07
CA GLN A 364 -19.58 82.49 -72.29
C GLN A 364 -19.81 80.92 -72.45
N GLN A 365 -20.18 80.31 -71.29
CA GLN A 365 -21.01 79.08 -70.99
C GLN A 365 -20.56 77.59 -71.10
N ALA A 366 -20.36 76.95 -69.91
CA ALA A 366 -21.06 75.80 -69.25
C ALA A 366 -21.55 74.47 -69.93
N ALA A 367 -21.46 73.36 -69.14
CA ALA A 367 -22.20 72.06 -69.20
C ALA A 367 -21.89 71.07 -70.39
N SER A 368 -22.19 69.75 -70.40
CA SER A 368 -22.41 68.63 -69.42
C SER A 368 -22.80 67.33 -70.20
N ASN A 369 -22.43 66.06 -69.93
CA ASN A 369 -21.36 65.44 -69.12
C ASN A 369 -20.59 64.35 -69.96
N ALA A 370 -20.81 63.01 -70.00
CA ALA A 370 -21.57 61.99 -69.24
C ALA A 370 -21.13 60.53 -69.65
N ASP A 371 -21.45 59.50 -68.84
CA ASP A 371 -21.65 58.05 -69.19
C ASP A 371 -20.50 57.15 -69.77
N SER A 372 -20.39 55.82 -69.52
CA SER A 372 -20.97 54.89 -68.50
C SER A 372 -20.34 53.45 -68.53
N THR A 373 -20.83 52.57 -67.63
CA THR A 373 -20.80 51.06 -67.61
C THR A 373 -19.59 50.29 -67.03
N ALA A 374 -19.78 49.14 -66.35
CA ALA A 374 -20.95 48.57 -65.62
C ALA A 374 -20.55 47.34 -64.75
N GLU A 375 -21.38 47.01 -63.75
CA GLU A 375 -21.72 45.67 -63.18
C GLU A 375 -20.62 44.71 -62.64
N ASP A 376 -20.78 44.00 -61.51
CA ASP A 376 -21.71 44.14 -60.37
C ASP A 376 -20.99 43.71 -59.04
N GLU A 377 -21.45 42.94 -58.02
CA GLU A 377 -22.62 42.09 -57.70
C GLU A 377 -22.94 42.16 -56.17
N ALA A 378 -23.97 41.49 -55.67
CA ALA A 378 -24.66 41.84 -54.41
C ALA A 378 -24.92 40.70 -53.38
N ALA A 379 -25.01 41.05 -52.08
CA ALA A 379 -25.79 40.33 -51.03
C ALA A 379 -25.90 41.14 -49.71
N GLU A 380 -27.05 41.05 -49.02
CA GLU A 380 -27.36 41.69 -47.70
C GLU A 380 -28.14 40.69 -46.77
N PRO A 381 -28.90 41.09 -45.70
CA PRO A 381 -28.55 41.76 -44.44
C PRO A 381 -29.09 41.05 -43.14
N GLN A 382 -28.98 41.72 -41.97
CA GLN A 382 -29.97 41.87 -40.85
C GLN A 382 -29.57 41.42 -39.41
N GLY A 383 -30.16 42.11 -38.41
CA GLY A 383 -30.07 41.86 -36.95
C GLY A 383 -28.87 42.54 -36.28
N ILE A 384 -28.95 43.61 -35.48
CA ILE A 384 -29.94 44.07 -34.47
C ILE A 384 -30.15 43.08 -33.32
N GLU A 385 -29.45 43.30 -32.19
CA GLU A 385 -30.12 43.63 -30.92
C GLU A 385 -29.13 44.26 -29.91
N ALA A 386 -29.64 45.14 -29.04
CA ALA A 386 -28.90 45.70 -27.91
C ALA A 386 -29.86 46.15 -26.81
N SER A 387 -29.78 45.58 -25.61
CA SER A 387 -30.20 46.21 -24.34
C SER A 387 -29.94 45.31 -23.12
N ASN A 388 -29.86 45.93 -21.94
CA ASN A 388 -29.98 45.35 -20.59
C ASN A 388 -28.82 44.46 -20.08
N LEU A 389 -28.57 44.35 -18.76
CA LEU A 389 -28.67 45.30 -17.64
C LEU A 389 -27.81 44.72 -16.48
N ALA A 390 -27.54 45.48 -15.42
CA ALA A 390 -27.07 44.91 -14.14
C ALA A 390 -28.11 43.91 -13.58
N ASP A 391 -27.77 42.94 -12.72
CA ASP A 391 -27.47 43.14 -11.29
C ASP A 391 -27.08 41.80 -10.60
N LEU A 392 -26.70 41.85 -9.32
CA LEU A 392 -26.67 40.78 -8.30
C LEU A 392 -25.69 39.58 -8.48
N GLY A 393 -24.93 39.27 -7.42
CA GLY A 393 -24.07 38.08 -7.39
C GLY A 393 -23.16 37.91 -6.17
N SER A 394 -23.66 38.17 -4.95
CA SER A 394 -22.85 38.24 -3.72
C SER A 394 -21.93 37.03 -3.47
N LEU A 395 -20.63 37.28 -3.31
CA LEU A 395 -19.71 36.31 -2.69
C LEU A 395 -20.19 35.91 -1.30
N LYS A 396 -20.28 34.61 -1.04
CA LYS A 396 -20.41 34.03 0.31
C LYS A 396 -19.45 32.85 0.45
N PRO A 397 -18.62 32.78 1.49
CA PRO A 397 -17.74 31.64 1.73
C PRO A 397 -18.55 30.42 2.19
N VAL A 398 -18.22 29.25 1.65
CA VAL A 398 -18.61 27.98 2.28
C VAL A 398 -17.68 27.76 3.48
N LYS A 399 -18.25 27.25 4.58
CA LYS A 399 -17.52 27.06 5.84
C LYS A 399 -16.40 26.03 5.70
N ALA A 400 -15.33 26.23 6.47
CA ALA A 400 -14.56 25.09 6.98
C ALA A 400 -15.38 24.40 8.08
N GLU A 401 -15.36 23.07 8.10
CA GLU A 401 -15.66 22.29 9.31
C GLU A 401 -14.35 21.69 9.80
N GLU A 402 -13.83 22.25 10.88
CA GLU A 402 -12.72 21.68 11.65
C GLU A 402 -13.27 20.58 12.55
N GLU A 403 -12.58 19.43 12.67
CA GLU A 403 -12.22 18.82 13.95
C GLU A 403 -11.13 17.74 13.74
N PRO A 404 -10.37 17.32 14.77
CA PRO A 404 -8.95 17.68 14.72
C PRO A 404 -7.96 16.51 14.79
N THR A 405 -6.73 16.77 14.35
CA THR A 405 -5.58 15.90 14.60
C THR A 405 -5.05 16.09 16.03
N PRO A 406 -4.99 15.04 16.87
CA PRO A 406 -4.33 15.13 18.17
C PRO A 406 -2.80 15.22 17.99
N HIS A 407 -2.17 16.16 18.70
CA HIS A 407 -0.74 16.45 18.64
C HIS A 407 0.18 15.39 19.25
N ASN A 408 1.45 15.44 18.80
CA ASN A 408 2.68 15.20 19.58
C ASN A 408 2.71 14.11 20.67
N LEU A 409 3.47 13.05 20.41
CA LEU A 409 4.27 12.36 21.46
C LEU A 409 5.76 12.36 21.10
N LEU A 410 6.35 13.55 21.08
CA LEU A 410 7.77 13.79 20.87
C LEU A 410 8.55 13.62 22.19
N THR A 411 8.68 12.38 22.69
CA THR A 411 9.45 12.09 23.93
C THR A 411 10.25 10.78 23.85
N LEU A 412 11.32 10.77 23.05
CA LEU A 412 12.45 9.85 23.23
C LEU A 412 13.31 10.30 24.43
N ARG A 413 12.91 9.96 25.67
CA ARG A 413 13.79 10.12 26.85
C ARG A 413 13.38 9.26 28.06
N ALA A 414 14.40 8.84 28.83
CA ALA A 414 14.39 7.83 29.91
C ALA A 414 14.21 6.39 29.39
N TYR A 415 15.14 5.46 29.59
CA TYR A 415 16.42 5.52 30.34
C TYR A 415 16.30 5.63 31.87
N ARG A 416 15.66 4.64 32.50
CA ARG A 416 16.19 4.00 33.70
C ARG A 416 15.76 2.53 33.78
#